data_AF-A0A6J4SV81-F1
#
_entry.id   AF-A0A6J4SV81-F1
#
_cell.length_a   1.000
_cell.length_b   1.000
_cell.length_c   1.000
_cell.angle_alpha   90.00
_cell.angle_beta   90.00
_cell.angle_gamma   90.00
#
_symmetry.space_group_name_H-M   'P 1'
#
loop_
_entity.id
_entity.type
_entity.pdbx_description
1 polymer ?
#
loop_
_entity_poly.entity_id
_entity_poly.type
_entity_poly.pdbx_seq_one_letter_code
_entity_poly.pdbx_strand_id
1 'polypeptide(L)' 'MSEVEKAILNAKDKLPNVTPTPPSQQTPQSSAQALKQRLEWGEVAFTILDVRERNTFNQSHILGAMA' A
#
# COMPACT_ATOMS: atom_id res chain seq x y z
N MET A 1 -21.75 32.92 -6.39
CA MET A 1 -21.27 32.05 -5.30
C MET A 1 -21.60 32.68 -3.97
N SER A 2 -22.13 31.90 -3.04
CA SER A 2 -22.42 32.35 -1.68
C SER A 2 -21.13 32.56 -0.87
N GLU A 3 -21.20 33.32 0.22
CA GLU A 3 -20.06 33.54 1.11
C GLU A 3 -19.55 32.23 1.74
N VAL A 4 -20.44 31.26 1.95
CA VAL A 4 -20.09 29.92 2.43
C VAL A 4 -19.24 29.17 1.40
N GLU A 5 -19.59 29.25 0.11
CA GLU A 5 -18.82 28.60 -0.96
C GLU A 5 -17.40 29.19 -1.06
N LYS A 6 -17.26 30.52 -0.93
CA LYS A 6 -15.94 31.18 -0.93
C LYS A 6 -15.08 30.77 0.24
N ALA A 7 -15.67 30.60 1.43
CA ALA A 7 -14.95 30.17 2.62
C ALA A 7 -14.46 28.72 2.49
N ILE A 8 -15.29 27.82 1.95
CA ILE A 8 -14.92 26.43 1.69
C ILE A 8 -13.78 26.32 0.67
N LEU A 9 -13.85 27.10 -0.42
CA LEU A 9 -12.81 27.09 -1.45
C LEU A 9 -11.46 27.57 -0.90
N ASN A 10 -11.46 28.70 -0.18
CA ASN A 10 -10.25 29.23 0.47
C ASN A 10 -9.64 28.26 1.48
N ALA A 11 -10.47 27.53 2.24
CA ALA A 11 -9.98 26.52 3.17
C ALA A 11 -9.31 25.35 2.42
N LYS A 12 -9.91 24.92 1.30
CA LYS A 12 -9.38 23.83 0.49
C LYS A 12 -8.04 24.17 -0.17
N ASP A 13 -7.89 25.40 -0.68
CA ASP A 13 -6.65 25.87 -1.30
C ASP A 13 -5.49 26.03 -0.30
N LYS A 14 -5.80 26.27 0.98
CA LYS A 14 -4.82 26.40 2.06
C LYS A 14 -4.41 25.07 2.68
N LEU A 15 -5.13 23.98 2.41
CA LEU A 15 -4.74 22.67 2.88
C LEU A 15 -3.62 22.14 1.98
N PRO A 16 -2.44 21.78 2.53
CA PRO A 16 -1.43 21.09 1.77
C PRO A 16 -1.97 19.73 1.30
N ASN A 17 -1.42 19.18 0.21
CA ASN A 17 -1.76 17.84 -0.21
C ASN A 17 -1.22 16.82 0.81
N VAL A 18 -2.04 16.50 1.80
CA VAL A 18 -1.68 15.67 2.96
C VAL A 18 -1.89 14.18 2.73
N THR A 19 -2.55 13.79 1.63
CA THR A 19 -2.78 12.38 1.34
C THR A 19 -1.46 11.78 0.86
N PRO A 20 -0.89 10.81 1.60
CA PRO A 20 0.37 10.25 1.20
C PRO A 20 0.16 9.40 -0.06
N THR A 21 1.12 9.41 -0.98
CA THR A 21 1.05 8.66 -2.23
C THR A 21 1.39 7.19 -1.98
N PRO A 22 0.59 6.22 -2.46
CA PRO A 22 0.92 4.81 -2.29
C PRO A 22 2.22 4.43 -2.99
N PRO A 23 2.97 3.43 -2.49
CA PRO A 23 4.07 2.83 -3.21
C PRO A 23 3.63 2.37 -4.60
N SER A 24 4.53 2.46 -5.57
CA SER A 24 4.29 2.00 -6.95
C SER A 24 3.70 0.60 -6.97
N GLN A 25 2.76 0.36 -7.88
CA GLN A 25 2.12 -0.94 -8.01
C GLN A 25 3.14 -2.03 -8.35
N GLN A 26 2.89 -3.25 -7.86
CA GLN A 26 3.73 -4.40 -8.16
C GLN A 26 3.75 -4.67 -9.67
N THR A 27 4.94 -4.85 -10.18
CA THR A 27 5.21 -5.31 -11.55
C THR A 27 5.17 -6.85 -11.58
N PRO A 28 5.07 -7.48 -12.78
CA PRO A 28 5.11 -8.94 -12.90
C PRO A 28 6.30 -9.60 -12.19
N GLN A 29 7.41 -8.87 -12.08
CA GLN A 29 8.54 -9.21 -11.22
C GLN A 29 8.86 -8.02 -10.33
N SER A 30 8.72 -8.19 -9.02
CA SER A 30 8.97 -7.13 -8.01
C SER A 30 10.14 -7.52 -7.10
N SER A 31 10.82 -6.51 -6.55
CA SER A 31 11.85 -6.74 -5.52
C SER A 31 11.21 -7.01 -4.15
N ALA A 32 11.98 -7.60 -3.22
CA ALA A 32 11.54 -7.82 -1.85
C ALA A 32 11.23 -6.51 -1.10
N GLN A 33 11.99 -5.43 -1.40
CA GLN A 33 11.77 -4.11 -0.81
C GLN A 33 10.45 -3.49 -1.27
N ALA A 34 10.09 -3.62 -2.55
CA ALA A 34 8.82 -3.14 -3.07
C ALA A 34 7.63 -3.89 -2.44
N LEU A 35 7.76 -5.21 -2.28
CA LEU A 35 6.77 -6.02 -1.56
C LEU A 35 6.59 -5.54 -0.11
N LYS A 36 7.70 -5.32 0.61
CA LYS A 36 7.67 -4.84 2.00
C LYS A 36 6.99 -3.46 2.11
N GLN A 37 7.39 -2.48 1.28
CA GLN A 37 6.79 -1.14 1.30
C GLN A 37 5.27 -1.18 1.10
N ARG A 38 4.80 -2.07 0.22
CA ARG A 38 3.36 -2.21 -0.04
C ARG A 38 2.61 -2.88 1.12
N LEU A 39 3.21 -3.88 1.78
CA LEU A 39 2.65 -4.48 3.00
C LEU A 39 2.52 -3.45 4.12
N GLU A 40 3.56 -2.62 4.31
CA GLU A 40 3.59 -1.58 5.35
C GLU A 40 2.61 -0.42 5.07
N TRP A 41 2.27 -0.19 3.80
CA TRP A 41 1.28 0.82 3.41
C TRP A 41 -0.15 0.47 3.83
N GLY A 42 -0.46 -0.82 4.00
CA GLY A 42 -1.77 -1.30 4.46
C GLY A 42 -2.81 -1.55 3.36
N GLU A 43 -2.56 -1.12 2.11
CA GLU A 43 -3.41 -1.48 0.96
C GLU A 43 -2.87 -2.72 0.24
N VAL A 44 -3.25 -3.88 0.76
CA VAL A 44 -2.81 -5.19 0.25
C VAL A 44 -3.79 -5.67 -0.82
N ALA A 45 -3.45 -5.41 -2.08
CA ALA A 45 -4.22 -5.85 -3.26
C ALA A 45 -3.61 -7.11 -3.91
N PHE A 46 -2.94 -7.97 -3.14
CA PHE A 46 -2.26 -9.17 -3.64
C PHE A 46 -2.27 -10.29 -2.60
N THR A 47 -2.06 -11.52 -3.09
CA THR A 47 -1.86 -12.72 -2.27
C THR A 47 -0.42 -13.18 -2.42
N ILE A 48 0.26 -13.43 -1.30
CA ILE A 48 1.61 -14.01 -1.32
C ILE A 48 1.48 -15.53 -1.33
N LEU A 49 2.02 -16.17 -2.36
CA LEU A 49 2.09 -17.63 -2.47
C LEU A 49 3.54 -18.07 -2.25
N ASP A 50 3.76 -18.90 -1.25
CA ASP A 50 5.07 -19.48 -0.98
C ASP A 50 5.20 -20.83 -1.68
N VAL A 51 5.95 -20.83 -2.79
CA VAL A 51 6.11 -22.02 -3.65
C VAL A 51 7.27 -22.92 -3.21
N ARG A 52 7.86 -22.67 -2.03
CA ARG A 52 8.93 -23.51 -1.48
C ARG A 52 8.34 -24.79 -0.87
N GLU A 53 9.23 -25.72 -0.50
CA GLU A 53 8.85 -26.94 0.22
C GLU A 53 8.05 -26.66 1.50
N ARG A 54 7.09 -27.53 1.82
CA ARG A 54 6.15 -27.34 2.94
C ARG A 54 6.87 -27.19 4.30
N ASN A 55 7.94 -27.95 4.52
CA ASN A 55 8.73 -27.85 5.75
C ASN A 55 9.41 -26.48 5.88
N THR A 56 9.86 -25.89 4.77
CA THR A 56 10.47 -24.56 4.73
C THR A 56 9.44 -23.48 5.07
N PHE A 57 8.23 -23.57 4.50
CA PHE A 57 7.12 -22.68 4.84
C PHE A 57 6.74 -22.77 6.33
N ASN A 58 6.60 -23.99 6.85
CA ASN A 58 6.25 -24.24 8.25
C ASN A 58 7.34 -23.71 9.21
N GLN A 59 8.62 -23.76 8.81
CA GLN A 59 9.72 -23.22 9.60
C GLN A 59 9.70 -21.68 9.62
N SER A 60 9.45 -21.04 8.46
CA SER A 60 9.31 -19.59 8.34
C SER A 60 8.76 -19.18 6.97
N HIS A 61 7.92 -18.15 6.93
CA HIS A 61 7.39 -17.57 5.70
C HIS A 61 7.09 -16.08 5.89
N ILE A 62 6.85 -15.37 4.77
CA ILE A 62 6.43 -13.96 4.82
C ILE A 62 5.05 -13.89 5.48
N LEU A 63 4.84 -12.96 6.41
CA LEU A 63 3.57 -12.81 7.11
C LEU A 63 2.39 -12.65 6.13
N GLY A 64 1.36 -13.47 6.30
CA GLY A 64 0.17 -13.48 5.44
C GLY A 64 0.31 -14.32 4.16
N ALA A 65 1.45 -15.00 3.95
CA ALA A 65 1.61 -15.93 2.83
C ALA A 65 0.80 -17.23 3.02
N MET A 66 0.40 -17.83 1.89
CA MET A 66 -0.24 -19.13 1.81
C MET A 66 0.70 -20.16 1.16
N ALA A 67 0.53 -21.44 1.52
CA ALA A 67 1.26 -22.58 0.97
C ALA A 67 0.32 -23.69 0.51
#